data_AF-A0A3D6A2A7-F1
#
_entry.id   AF-A0A3D6A2A7-F1
#
_cell.length_a   1.000
_cell.length_b   1.000
_cell.length_c   1.000
_cell.angle_alpha   90.00
_cell.angle_beta   90.00
_cell.angle_gamma   90.00
#
_symmetry.space_group_name_H-M   'P 1'
#
loop_
_entity.id
_entity.type
_entity.pdbx_description
1 polymer ?
#
loop_
_entity_poly.entity_id
_entity_poly.type
_entity_poly.pdbx_seq_one_letter_code
_entity_poly.pdbx_strand_id
1 'polypeptide(L)'
;MYKAGGKVFVSNENRGWVYLEKDWDGGRLHLDLVEQAGLLGGSFSLLDIIQRAGLGGYAKDGQEALFLLEENQFPGVLNQQSEVFLASSLNDWSPKNRPDKWKMNRNELGWELRLPWHELSIQPPFCFKFITEDGVWLEPFHEFGSVLTTSEGVKNYQFDSRRSGRDVFSFEVVDKERNEELDRWLKYRPEGKFGYFKDNDEIEWFRVFAPRAKQVDLLIYQSSEG
;
A
#
# COMPACT_ATOMS: atom_id res chain seq x y z
N MET A 1 -7.78 -17.32 -2.80
CA MET A 1 -6.37 -17.47 -2.35
C MET A 1 -5.54 -16.69 -3.36
N TYR A 2 -4.94 -15.58 -2.93
CA TYR A 2 -4.08 -14.77 -3.78
C TYR A 2 -2.84 -15.60 -4.15
N LYS A 3 -2.50 -15.73 -5.43
CA LYS A 3 -1.43 -16.62 -5.93
C LYS A 3 -0.22 -15.87 -6.52
N ALA A 4 -0.21 -14.54 -6.47
CA ALA A 4 0.79 -13.73 -7.16
C ALA A 4 1.97 -13.34 -6.23
N GLY A 5 3.10 -13.01 -6.85
CA GLY A 5 4.30 -12.57 -6.16
C GLY A 5 4.15 -11.20 -5.51
N GLY A 6 5.21 -10.76 -4.83
CA GLY A 6 5.27 -9.46 -4.19
C GLY A 6 6.68 -9.17 -3.66
N LYS A 7 6.91 -7.92 -3.27
CA LYS A 7 8.16 -7.49 -2.64
C LYS A 7 7.88 -7.05 -1.21
N VAL A 8 8.76 -7.42 -0.30
CA VAL A 8 8.73 -6.96 1.09
C VAL A 8 9.84 -5.93 1.26
N PHE A 9 9.50 -4.79 1.85
CA PHE A 9 10.44 -3.76 2.23
C PHE A 9 10.28 -3.48 3.73
N VAL A 10 11.40 -3.23 4.42
CA VAL A 10 11.40 -2.92 5.85
C VAL A 10 12.23 -1.67 6.08
N SER A 11 11.65 -0.72 6.80
CA SER A 11 12.38 0.44 7.32
C SER A 11 13.10 0.09 8.62
N ASN A 12 14.06 0.94 9.00
CA ASN A 12 14.79 0.81 10.26
C ASN A 12 13.91 1.03 11.53
N GLU A 13 12.63 1.40 11.38
CA GLU A 13 11.72 1.79 12.46
C GLU A 13 10.69 0.70 12.81
N ASN A 14 11.03 -0.59 12.62
CA ASN A 14 10.11 -1.71 12.83
C ASN A 14 8.80 -1.63 12.03
N ARG A 15 8.79 -0.88 10.92
CA ARG A 15 7.67 -0.83 9.97
C ARG A 15 8.10 -1.40 8.63
N GLY A 16 7.25 -2.25 8.05
CA GLY A 16 7.45 -2.82 6.73
C GLY A 16 6.26 -2.62 5.81
N TRP A 17 6.48 -2.88 4.53
CA TRP A 17 5.48 -2.83 3.47
C TRP A 17 5.55 -4.09 2.63
N VAL A 18 4.38 -4.57 2.23
CA VAL A 18 4.21 -5.63 1.23
C VAL A 18 3.61 -5.02 -0.01
N TYR A 19 4.34 -5.10 -1.12
CA TYR A 19 3.89 -4.68 -2.44
C TYR A 19 3.43 -5.89 -3.22
N LEU A 20 2.14 -5.93 -3.55
CA LEU A 20 1.52 -6.98 -4.34
C LEU A 20 1.62 -6.66 -5.83
N GLU A 21 1.69 -7.69 -6.67
CA GLU A 21 1.72 -7.50 -8.13
C GLU A 21 0.41 -6.96 -8.72
N LYS A 22 -0.70 -7.14 -8.01
CA LYS A 22 -2.05 -6.67 -8.34
C LYS A 22 -2.84 -6.43 -7.05
N ASP A 23 -3.99 -5.80 -7.17
CA ASP A 23 -4.88 -5.52 -6.07
C ASP A 23 -5.29 -6.79 -5.31
N TRP A 24 -5.39 -6.61 -4.00
CA TRP A 24 -5.89 -7.61 -3.09
C TRP A 24 -7.38 -7.86 -3.32
N ASP A 25 -7.73 -9.14 -3.52
CA ASP A 25 -9.09 -9.60 -3.79
C ASP A 25 -9.96 -9.75 -2.53
N GLY A 26 -9.46 -9.37 -1.35
CA GLY A 26 -10.12 -9.60 -0.06
C GLY A 26 -9.90 -11.00 0.52
N GLY A 27 -9.16 -11.87 -0.19
CA GLY A 27 -8.80 -13.19 0.30
C GLY A 27 -7.77 -13.15 1.43
N ARG A 28 -7.38 -14.31 1.96
CA ARG A 28 -6.27 -14.35 2.94
C ARG A 28 -4.98 -13.81 2.29
N LEU A 29 -4.40 -12.76 2.85
CA LEU A 29 -3.05 -12.30 2.49
C LEU A 29 -2.07 -13.44 2.74
N HIS A 30 -1.13 -13.65 1.82
CA HIS A 30 0.00 -14.54 2.08
C HIS A 30 0.86 -13.87 3.16
N LEU A 31 0.59 -14.20 4.42
CA LEU A 31 1.52 -14.04 5.54
C LEU A 31 2.89 -14.61 5.16
N ASP A 32 2.87 -15.62 4.29
CA ASP A 32 4.01 -16.26 3.69
C ASP A 32 4.97 -15.29 2.98
N LEU A 33 4.57 -14.14 2.42
CA LEU A 33 5.55 -13.25 1.79
C LEU A 33 6.49 -12.60 2.83
N VAL A 34 5.94 -12.20 3.98
CA VAL A 34 6.72 -11.64 5.09
C VAL A 34 7.52 -12.75 5.79
N GLU A 35 6.89 -13.92 6.02
CA GLU A 35 7.56 -15.08 6.59
C GLU A 35 8.67 -15.64 5.67
N GLN A 36 8.47 -15.66 4.34
CA GLN A 36 9.48 -16.03 3.32
C GLN A 36 10.63 -15.01 3.27
N ALA A 37 10.36 -13.75 3.58
CA ALA A 37 11.39 -12.73 3.77
C ALA A 37 12.15 -12.89 5.10
N GLY A 38 11.85 -13.91 5.90
CA GLY A 38 12.50 -14.19 7.19
C GLY A 38 11.99 -13.31 8.33
N LEU A 39 10.82 -12.68 8.17
CA LEU A 39 10.27 -11.70 9.09
C LEU A 39 8.96 -12.20 9.69
N LEU A 40 8.65 -11.76 10.90
CA LEU A 40 7.33 -11.90 11.49
C LEU A 40 6.67 -10.54 11.51
N GLY A 41 5.59 -10.42 10.74
CA GLY A 41 4.77 -9.21 10.64
C GLY A 41 3.48 -9.34 11.45
N GLY A 42 3.11 -8.27 12.14
CA GLY A 42 1.80 -8.10 12.76
C GLY A 42 1.09 -6.87 12.21
N SER A 43 -0.23 -6.78 12.47
CA SER A 43 -1.03 -5.57 12.19
C SER A 43 -0.98 -5.09 10.75
N PHE A 44 -1.24 -6.00 9.82
CA PHE A 44 -1.34 -5.66 8.41
C PHE A 44 -2.51 -4.69 8.20
N SER A 45 -2.22 -3.53 7.66
CA SER A 45 -3.21 -2.55 7.24
C SER A 45 -2.97 -2.20 5.78
N LEU A 46 -4.05 -2.18 5.00
CA LEU A 46 -3.98 -1.64 3.65
C LEU A 46 -3.65 -0.14 3.76
N LEU A 47 -2.76 0.36 2.90
CA LEU A 47 -2.50 1.79 2.83
C LEU A 47 -3.73 2.54 2.32
N ASP A 48 -3.94 3.75 2.82
CA ASP A 48 -4.92 4.65 2.21
C ASP A 48 -4.42 5.19 0.85
N ILE A 49 -5.33 5.88 0.16
CA ILE A 49 -5.09 6.41 -1.19
C ILE A 49 -3.88 7.34 -1.22
N ILE A 50 -3.74 8.22 -0.23
CA ILE A 50 -2.67 9.22 -0.18
C ILE A 50 -1.33 8.55 0.12
N GLN A 51 -1.29 7.67 1.12
CA GLN A 51 -0.10 6.90 1.48
C GLN A 51 0.42 6.05 0.31
N ARG A 52 -0.49 5.38 -0.42
CA ARG A 52 -0.12 4.63 -1.61
C ARG A 52 0.42 5.60 -2.67
N ALA A 53 -0.31 6.68 -2.98
CA ALA A 53 0.10 7.62 -4.02
C ALA A 53 1.45 8.28 -3.71
N GLY A 54 1.74 8.62 -2.45
CA GLY A 54 3.03 9.14 -2.03
C GLY A 54 4.18 8.16 -2.28
N LEU A 55 3.99 6.87 -1.99
CA LEU A 55 5.02 5.85 -2.21
C LEU A 55 5.16 5.44 -3.69
N GLY A 56 4.05 5.30 -4.40
CA GLY A 56 3.98 4.72 -5.74
C GLY A 56 3.79 5.70 -6.89
N GLY A 57 3.67 6.99 -6.57
CA GLY A 57 3.41 8.07 -7.52
C GLY A 57 1.95 8.18 -8.01
N TYR A 58 1.09 7.21 -7.69
CA TYR A 58 -0.34 7.26 -8.01
C TYR A 58 -1.21 6.39 -7.09
N ALA A 59 -2.53 6.58 -7.13
CA ALA A 59 -3.56 5.66 -6.61
C ALA A 59 -4.89 5.90 -7.35
N LYS A 60 -5.82 4.94 -7.30
CA LYS A 60 -7.18 5.17 -7.78
C LYS A 60 -8.00 5.85 -6.68
N ASP A 61 -8.70 6.92 -7.06
CA ASP A 61 -9.63 7.64 -6.21
C ASP A 61 -10.97 7.78 -6.94
N GLY A 62 -11.97 6.99 -6.56
CA GLY A 62 -13.25 6.93 -7.26
C GLY A 62 -13.11 6.58 -8.75
N GLN A 63 -13.42 7.54 -9.64
CA GLN A 63 -13.33 7.41 -11.10
C GLN A 63 -12.04 7.99 -11.69
N GLU A 64 -11.11 8.41 -10.85
CA GLU A 64 -9.87 9.07 -11.25
C GLU A 64 -8.64 8.28 -10.79
N ALA A 65 -7.53 8.46 -11.50
CA ALA A 65 -6.19 8.21 -10.99
C ALA A 65 -5.66 9.52 -10.40
N LEU A 66 -5.36 9.50 -9.10
CA LEU A 66 -4.60 10.54 -8.43
C LEU A 66 -3.11 10.24 -8.63
N PHE A 67 -2.40 11.08 -9.37
CA PHE A 67 -0.94 11.13 -9.36
C PHE A 67 -0.50 12.12 -8.30
N LEU A 68 0.42 11.73 -7.41
CA LEU A 68 0.82 12.54 -6.28
C LEU A 68 2.33 12.61 -6.17
N LEU A 69 2.82 13.82 -5.90
CA LEU A 69 4.18 14.13 -5.53
C LEU A 69 4.13 14.95 -4.24
N GLU A 70 4.55 14.36 -3.13
CA GLU A 70 4.53 15.04 -1.83
C GLU A 70 5.66 16.08 -1.74
N GLU A 71 5.39 17.21 -1.09
CA GLU A 71 6.33 18.35 -1.04
C GLU A 71 7.67 18.01 -0.37
N ASN A 72 7.62 17.13 0.62
CA ASN A 72 8.77 16.70 1.40
C ASN A 72 9.67 15.68 0.69
N GLN A 73 9.31 15.18 -0.49
CA GLN A 73 10.12 14.17 -1.20
C GLN A 73 11.39 14.75 -1.82
N PHE A 74 11.40 16.05 -2.16
CA PHE A 74 12.54 16.70 -2.80
C PHE A 74 12.89 18.03 -2.13
N PRO A 75 13.31 18.00 -0.84
CA PRO A 75 13.63 19.21 -0.10
C PRO A 75 14.80 19.94 -0.77
N GLY A 76 14.61 21.24 -1.03
CA GLY A 76 15.62 22.09 -1.68
C GLY A 76 15.62 22.06 -3.21
N VAL A 77 14.86 21.15 -3.84
CA VAL A 77 14.58 21.18 -5.29
C VAL A 77 13.24 21.85 -5.54
N LEU A 78 12.22 21.44 -4.79
CA LEU A 78 10.88 21.99 -4.88
C LEU A 78 10.67 23.13 -3.89
N ASN A 79 9.92 24.13 -4.30
CA ASN A 79 9.43 25.22 -3.47
C ASN A 79 7.97 25.56 -3.85
N GLN A 80 7.36 26.49 -3.11
CA GLN A 80 5.94 26.83 -3.29
C GLN A 80 5.59 27.37 -4.69
N GLN A 81 6.56 27.88 -5.44
CA GLN A 81 6.39 28.44 -6.78
C GLN A 81 6.72 27.43 -7.87
N SER A 82 7.22 26.24 -7.53
CA SER A 82 7.60 25.21 -8.51
C SER A 82 6.37 24.75 -9.29
N GLU A 83 6.47 24.83 -10.62
CA GLU A 83 5.53 24.19 -11.53
C GLU A 83 6.02 22.78 -11.87
N VAL A 84 5.15 21.79 -11.71
CA VAL A 84 5.48 20.37 -11.91
C VAL A 84 4.51 19.77 -12.93
N PHE A 85 5.03 18.87 -13.76
CA PHE A 85 4.30 18.18 -14.81
C PHE A 85 4.47 16.66 -14.67
N LEU A 86 3.43 15.92 -15.07
CA LEU A 86 3.51 14.47 -15.24
C LEU A 86 4.06 14.14 -16.63
N ALA A 87 5.22 13.50 -16.68
CA ALA A 87 5.82 13.00 -17.92
C ALA A 87 5.67 11.47 -17.99
N SER A 88 5.20 10.95 -19.12
CA SER A 88 5.01 9.51 -19.32
C SER A 88 5.05 9.14 -20.79
N SER A 89 4.98 7.85 -21.11
CA SER A 89 4.79 7.42 -22.50
C SER A 89 3.47 7.89 -23.11
N LEU A 90 2.48 8.33 -22.32
CA LEU A 90 1.21 8.88 -22.84
C LEU A 90 1.35 10.27 -23.46
N ASN A 91 2.45 10.95 -23.18
CA ASN A 91 2.76 12.27 -23.71
C ASN A 91 4.16 12.36 -24.33
N ASP A 92 4.71 11.21 -24.76
CA ASP A 92 6.04 11.10 -25.34
C ASP A 92 7.13 11.76 -24.48
N TRP A 93 6.99 11.66 -23.15
CA TRP A 93 7.87 12.31 -22.17
C TRP A 93 7.99 13.83 -22.32
N SER A 94 7.02 14.45 -23.00
CA SER A 94 7.02 15.85 -23.42
C SER A 94 5.74 16.58 -22.96
N PRO A 95 5.47 16.68 -21.64
CA PRO A 95 4.22 17.21 -21.11
C PRO A 95 3.95 18.67 -21.51
N LYS A 96 5.01 19.45 -21.79
CA LYS A 96 4.92 20.85 -22.22
C LYS A 96 4.22 21.06 -23.56
N ASN A 97 4.03 20.02 -24.36
CA ASN A 97 3.26 20.09 -25.60
C ASN A 97 1.76 20.29 -25.37
N ARG A 98 1.24 19.91 -24.18
CA ARG A 98 -0.16 20.09 -23.74
C ARG A 98 -0.21 20.38 -22.22
N PRO A 99 0.28 21.56 -21.80
CA PRO A 99 0.47 21.86 -20.39
C PRO A 99 -0.83 21.89 -19.60
N ASP A 100 -1.95 22.25 -20.24
CA ASP A 100 -3.30 22.22 -19.68
C ASP A 100 -3.74 20.84 -19.19
N LYS A 101 -3.22 19.76 -19.81
CA LYS A 101 -3.54 18.38 -19.43
C LYS A 101 -2.57 17.79 -18.42
N TRP A 102 -1.29 18.15 -18.49
CA TRP A 102 -0.22 17.44 -17.78
C TRP A 102 0.42 18.21 -16.63
N LYS A 103 0.08 19.50 -16.47
CA LYS A 103 0.50 20.30 -15.32
C LYS A 103 -0.21 19.83 -14.06
N MET A 104 0.55 19.62 -13.00
CA MET A 104 0.03 19.25 -11.69
C MET A 104 -0.44 20.49 -10.93
N ASN A 105 -1.53 20.34 -10.18
CA ASN A 105 -2.06 21.36 -9.29
C ASN A 105 -1.41 21.23 -7.91
N ARG A 106 -1.05 22.35 -7.31
CA ARG A 106 -0.51 22.37 -5.95
C ARG A 106 -1.64 22.36 -4.92
N ASN A 107 -1.47 21.60 -3.84
CA ASN A 107 -2.35 21.60 -2.68
C ASN A 107 -1.52 21.53 -1.38
N GLU A 108 -2.14 21.18 -0.25
CA GLU A 108 -1.47 21.08 1.06
C GLU A 108 -0.52 19.88 1.19
N LEU A 109 -0.71 18.83 0.38
CA LEU A 109 0.13 17.62 0.39
C LEU A 109 1.34 17.75 -0.55
N GLY A 110 1.21 18.55 -1.61
CA GLY A 110 2.26 18.76 -2.61
C GLY A 110 1.65 19.07 -3.98
N TRP A 111 2.04 18.31 -4.99
CA TRP A 111 1.53 18.43 -6.36
C TRP A 111 0.70 17.21 -6.72
N GLU A 112 -0.50 17.43 -7.25
CA GLU A 112 -1.36 16.37 -7.73
C GLU A 112 -1.88 16.59 -9.16
N LEU A 113 -2.10 15.50 -9.88
CA LEU A 113 -2.84 15.50 -11.13
C LEU A 113 -3.86 14.37 -11.11
N ARG A 114 -5.11 14.71 -11.45
CA ARG A 114 -6.21 13.76 -11.55
C ARG A 114 -6.53 13.51 -13.01
N LEU A 115 -6.53 12.24 -13.41
CA LEU A 115 -6.86 11.81 -14.75
C LEU A 115 -7.97 10.76 -14.72
N PRO A 116 -8.87 10.70 -15.71
CA PRO A 116 -9.95 9.71 -15.70
C PRO A 116 -9.40 8.28 -15.69
N TRP A 117 -9.77 7.49 -14.69
CA TRP A 117 -9.25 6.12 -14.53
C TRP A 117 -9.59 5.25 -15.73
N HIS A 118 -10.78 5.41 -16.29
CA HIS A 118 -11.23 4.61 -17.44
C HIS A 118 -10.31 4.78 -18.66
N GLU A 119 -9.80 5.99 -18.92
CA GLU A 119 -8.85 6.27 -20.02
C GLU A 119 -7.49 5.59 -19.80
N LEU A 120 -7.02 5.55 -18.55
CA LEU A 120 -5.74 4.94 -18.20
C LEU A 120 -5.82 3.43 -18.11
N SER A 121 -6.95 2.90 -17.61
CA SER A 121 -7.11 1.47 -17.31
C SER A 121 -7.07 0.56 -18.54
N ILE A 122 -7.39 1.10 -19.71
CA ILE A 122 -7.32 0.41 -21.00
C ILE A 122 -5.89 0.39 -21.58
N GLN A 123 -4.97 1.19 -21.05
CA GLN A 123 -3.59 1.22 -21.51
C GLN A 123 -2.81 0.03 -20.93
N PRO A 124 -1.80 -0.51 -21.65
CA PRO A 124 -0.83 -1.40 -21.04
C PRO A 124 -0.09 -0.68 -19.91
N PRO A 125 0.49 -1.39 -18.93
CA PRO A 125 1.32 -0.77 -17.89
C PRO A 125 2.40 0.13 -18.51
N PHE A 126 2.58 1.32 -17.95
CA PHE A 126 3.47 2.34 -18.52
C PHE A 126 4.31 3.06 -17.47
N CYS A 127 5.45 3.58 -17.91
CA CYS A 127 6.36 4.35 -17.05
C CYS A 127 5.98 5.82 -17.00
N PHE A 128 6.19 6.45 -15.85
CA PHE A 128 6.04 7.88 -15.66
C PHE A 128 7.04 8.43 -14.63
N LYS A 129 7.26 9.74 -14.67
CA LYS A 129 7.97 10.55 -13.67
C LYS A 129 7.35 11.94 -13.58
N PHE A 130 7.86 12.72 -12.65
CA PHE A 130 7.57 14.14 -12.55
C PHE A 130 8.76 14.96 -13.06
N ILE A 131 8.45 16.09 -13.69
CA ILE A 131 9.44 17.04 -14.19
C ILE A 131 9.01 18.46 -13.86
N THR A 132 9.94 19.29 -13.40
CA THR A 132 9.68 20.70 -13.14
C THR A 132 9.68 21.51 -14.43
N GLU A 133 9.14 22.73 -14.40
CA GLU A 133 9.18 23.63 -15.56
C GLU A 133 10.59 23.93 -16.06
N ASP A 134 11.58 24.03 -15.18
CA ASP A 134 12.99 24.24 -15.53
C ASP A 134 13.70 22.96 -16.05
N GLY A 135 12.98 21.84 -16.13
CA GLY A 135 13.47 20.60 -16.75
C GLY A 135 14.19 19.65 -15.80
N VAL A 136 14.02 19.83 -14.49
CA VAL A 136 14.58 18.92 -13.48
C VAL A 136 13.70 17.68 -13.36
N TRP A 137 14.28 16.52 -13.63
CA TRP A 137 13.63 15.23 -13.42
C TRP A 137 13.61 14.86 -11.95
N LEU A 138 12.42 14.58 -11.42
CA LEU A 138 12.22 14.18 -10.03
C LEU A 138 12.18 12.66 -9.98
N GLU A 139 13.32 12.06 -9.60
CA GLU A 139 13.46 10.61 -9.58
C GLU A 139 12.74 9.98 -8.37
N PRO A 140 11.96 8.89 -8.56
CA PRO A 140 11.35 8.16 -7.46
C PRO A 140 12.35 7.84 -6.34
N PHE A 141 11.98 8.19 -5.12
CA PHE A 141 12.75 7.83 -3.94
C PHE A 141 12.48 6.34 -3.57
N HIS A 142 13.57 5.57 -3.39
CA HIS A 142 13.65 4.18 -2.90
C HIS A 142 12.90 3.04 -3.65
N GLU A 143 13.16 1.81 -3.17
CA GLU A 143 12.87 0.48 -3.73
C GLU A 143 11.38 0.07 -3.70
N PHE A 144 10.47 1.01 -3.96
CA PHE A 144 9.05 0.70 -4.04
C PHE A 144 8.78 -0.32 -5.15
N GLY A 145 7.87 -1.27 -4.91
CA GLY A 145 7.59 -2.37 -5.84
C GLY A 145 7.04 -1.95 -7.21
N SER A 146 6.68 -0.68 -7.37
CA SER A 146 6.25 -0.09 -8.65
C SER A 146 7.28 0.88 -9.24
N VAL A 147 8.53 0.85 -8.77
CA VAL A 147 9.66 1.57 -9.40
C VAL A 147 10.42 0.61 -10.30
N LEU A 148 10.62 1.03 -11.55
CA LEU A 148 11.43 0.34 -12.55
C LEU A 148 12.75 1.07 -12.74
N THR A 149 13.86 0.35 -12.57
CA THR A 149 15.20 0.85 -12.85
C THR A 149 15.68 0.27 -14.18
N THR A 150 16.08 1.12 -15.13
CA THR A 150 16.68 0.69 -16.39
C THR A 150 18.10 0.17 -16.16
N SER A 151 18.69 -0.49 -17.16
CA SER A 151 20.10 -0.92 -17.13
C SER A 151 21.08 0.25 -16.96
N GLU A 152 20.66 1.46 -17.35
CA GLU A 152 21.43 2.70 -17.22
C GLU A 152 21.21 3.41 -15.87
N GLY A 153 20.41 2.82 -14.98
CA GLY A 153 20.15 3.34 -13.64
C GLY A 153 18.99 4.35 -13.55
N VAL A 154 18.30 4.64 -14.65
CA VAL A 154 17.17 5.58 -14.67
C VAL A 154 15.96 4.94 -13.98
N LYS A 155 15.39 5.64 -12.99
CA LYS A 155 14.26 5.13 -12.18
C LYS A 155 12.94 5.77 -12.55
N ASN A 156 11.93 4.99 -12.92
CA ASN A 156 10.58 5.49 -13.21
C ASN A 156 9.55 4.84 -12.29
N TYR A 157 8.47 5.54 -11.98
CA TYR A 157 7.27 4.88 -11.49
C TYR A 157 6.62 4.09 -12.63
N GLN A 158 5.90 3.03 -12.29
CA GLN A 158 5.11 2.24 -13.22
C GLN A 158 3.63 2.28 -12.83
N PHE A 159 2.81 2.80 -13.74
CA PHE A 159 1.36 2.66 -13.66
C PHE A 159 0.96 1.26 -14.13
N ASP A 160 0.06 0.62 -13.39
CA ASP A 160 -0.54 -0.67 -13.75
C ASP A 160 -2.00 -0.69 -13.28
N SER A 161 -2.94 -0.83 -14.21
CA SER A 161 -4.38 -0.79 -13.91
C SER A 161 -4.84 -1.93 -13.01
N ARG A 162 -4.03 -2.97 -12.84
CA ARG A 162 -4.25 -4.07 -11.88
C ARG A 162 -3.95 -3.65 -10.45
N ARG A 163 -3.34 -2.48 -10.21
CA ARG A 163 -2.95 -1.92 -8.92
C ARG A 163 -3.66 -0.59 -8.67
N SER A 164 -4.97 -0.65 -8.39
CA SER A 164 -5.78 0.53 -8.10
C SER A 164 -5.49 1.16 -6.73
N GLY A 165 -4.63 0.56 -5.91
CA GLY A 165 -4.27 1.05 -4.59
C GLY A 165 -4.63 0.07 -3.47
N ARG A 166 -5.11 -1.12 -3.82
CA ARG A 166 -5.32 -2.23 -2.88
C ARG A 166 -4.16 -3.23 -2.91
N ASP A 167 -3.01 -2.80 -3.42
CA ASP A 167 -1.82 -3.59 -3.67
C ASP A 167 -0.74 -3.40 -2.62
N VAL A 168 -0.89 -2.48 -1.66
CA VAL A 168 0.14 -2.19 -0.66
C VAL A 168 -0.40 -2.31 0.76
N PHE A 169 0.26 -3.15 1.56
CA PHE A 169 -0.01 -3.28 2.99
C PHE A 169 1.18 -2.77 3.79
N SER A 170 0.94 -2.00 4.84
CA SER A 170 1.95 -1.83 5.89
C SER A 170 1.78 -2.89 6.98
N PHE A 171 2.87 -3.24 7.63
CA PHE A 171 2.89 -4.11 8.80
C PHE A 171 3.93 -3.63 9.80
N GLU A 172 3.77 -4.03 11.05
CA GLU A 172 4.79 -3.87 12.07
C GLU A 172 5.65 -5.12 12.14
N VAL A 173 6.97 -4.92 12.14
CA VAL A 173 7.95 -5.96 12.38
C VAL A 173 7.91 -6.31 13.86
N VAL A 174 7.74 -7.58 14.18
CA VAL A 174 7.75 -8.07 15.56
C VAL A 174 9.19 -8.37 15.97
N ASP A 175 9.68 -7.66 16.98
CA ASP A 175 11.03 -7.88 17.54
C ASP A 175 11.23 -9.32 18.04
N LYS A 176 12.46 -9.82 17.92
CA LYS A 176 12.86 -11.20 18.25
C LYS A 176 12.53 -11.63 19.69
N GLU A 177 12.57 -10.75 20.67
CA GLU A 177 12.29 -11.11 22.08
C GLU A 177 10.80 -11.44 22.30
N ARG A 178 9.89 -10.75 21.61
CA ARG A 178 8.46 -11.08 21.60
C ARG A 178 8.17 -12.38 20.83
N ASN A 179 9.09 -12.79 19.95
CA ASN A 179 8.95 -14.00 19.11
C ASN A 179 9.20 -15.30 19.87
N GLU A 180 10.04 -15.35 20.91
CA GLU A 180 10.23 -16.60 21.66
C GLU A 180 8.93 -17.07 22.34
N GLU A 181 8.13 -16.13 22.84
CA GLU A 181 6.81 -16.44 23.38
C GLU A 181 5.78 -16.73 22.28
N LEU A 182 5.78 -15.98 21.18
CA LEU A 182 4.85 -16.20 20.06
C LEU A 182 5.07 -17.54 19.35
N ASP A 183 6.32 -17.97 19.12
CA ASP A 183 6.62 -19.28 18.51
C ASP A 183 6.11 -20.43 19.36
N ARG A 184 6.20 -20.30 20.69
CA ARG A 184 5.61 -21.25 21.63
C ARG A 184 4.09 -21.33 21.45
N TRP A 185 3.41 -20.19 21.32
CA TRP A 185 1.96 -20.15 21.14
C TRP A 185 1.50 -20.54 19.73
N LEU A 186 2.31 -20.31 18.68
CA LEU A 186 2.01 -20.71 17.31
C LEU A 186 2.12 -22.22 17.10
N LYS A 187 3.04 -22.88 17.82
CA LYS A 187 3.14 -24.35 17.87
C LYS A 187 2.06 -24.98 18.76
N TYR A 188 1.46 -24.19 19.65
CA TYR A 188 0.41 -24.65 20.53
C TYR A 188 -0.96 -24.57 19.85
N ARG A 189 -1.62 -25.72 19.72
CA ARG A 189 -3.05 -25.77 19.40
C ARG A 189 -3.83 -25.97 20.69
N PRO A 190 -4.59 -24.98 21.16
CA PRO A 190 -5.36 -25.14 22.38
C PRO A 190 -6.54 -26.10 22.12
N GLU A 191 -6.81 -26.94 23.11
CA GLU A 191 -7.92 -27.90 23.06
C GLU A 191 -9.20 -27.31 23.67
N GLY A 192 -10.35 -27.89 23.33
CA GLY A 192 -11.67 -27.53 23.85
C GLY A 192 -12.57 -26.78 22.85
N LYS A 193 -13.71 -26.28 23.35
CA LYS A 193 -14.68 -25.52 22.54
C LYS A 193 -14.22 -24.07 22.36
N PHE A 194 -14.35 -23.55 21.13
CA PHE A 194 -14.04 -22.17 20.74
C PHE A 194 -15.24 -21.55 20.04
N GLY A 195 -15.28 -20.22 20.00
CA GLY A 195 -16.46 -19.46 19.59
C GLY A 195 -17.48 -19.39 20.72
N TYR A 196 -18.72 -19.06 20.36
CA TYR A 196 -19.84 -19.05 21.29
C TYR A 196 -20.32 -20.47 21.59
N PHE A 197 -20.54 -20.78 22.86
CA PHE A 197 -21.21 -22.02 23.28
C PHE A 197 -21.89 -21.83 24.63
N LYS A 198 -22.94 -22.64 24.88
CA LYS A 198 -23.55 -22.79 26.19
C LYS A 198 -23.02 -24.03 26.90
N ASP A 199 -22.80 -23.94 28.19
CA ASP A 199 -22.56 -25.13 29.02
C ASP A 199 -23.88 -25.72 29.55
N ASN A 200 -23.76 -26.80 30.33
CA ASN A 200 -24.92 -27.54 30.85
C ASN A 200 -25.68 -26.76 31.94
N ASP A 201 -25.07 -25.71 32.50
CA ASP A 201 -25.66 -24.84 33.51
C ASP A 201 -26.28 -23.57 32.87
N GLU A 202 -26.49 -23.61 31.53
CA GLU A 202 -27.00 -22.49 30.71
C GLU A 202 -26.09 -21.24 30.70
N ILE A 203 -24.83 -21.37 31.11
CA ILE A 203 -23.89 -20.25 31.05
C ILE A 203 -23.36 -20.11 29.63
N GLU A 204 -23.43 -18.88 29.12
CA GLU A 204 -22.94 -18.52 27.80
C GLU A 204 -21.46 -18.15 27.83
N TRP A 205 -20.67 -18.82 26.99
CA TRP A 205 -19.24 -18.63 26.87
C TRP A 205 -18.88 -18.17 25.47
N PHE A 206 -17.92 -17.25 25.36
CA PHE A 206 -17.23 -16.94 24.12
C PHE A 206 -15.73 -17.13 24.33
N ARG A 207 -15.13 -18.11 23.63
CA ARG A 207 -13.70 -18.40 23.74
C ARG A 207 -12.99 -18.17 22.41
N VAL A 208 -11.96 -17.33 22.43
CA VAL A 208 -11.12 -17.02 21.27
C VAL A 208 -9.67 -17.38 21.56
N PHE A 209 -8.98 -17.91 20.55
CA PHE A 209 -7.53 -18.05 20.57
C PHE A 209 -6.95 -17.25 19.41
N ALA A 210 -6.40 -16.08 19.73
CA ALA A 210 -5.88 -15.15 18.74
C ALA A 210 -4.48 -14.66 19.17
N PRO A 211 -3.46 -15.53 19.15
CA PRO A 211 -2.11 -15.20 19.65
C PRO A 211 -1.40 -14.09 18.86
N ARG A 212 -1.92 -13.74 17.68
CA ARG A 212 -1.44 -12.63 16.83
C ARG A 212 -2.30 -11.36 16.93
N ALA A 213 -3.40 -11.36 17.69
CA ALA A 213 -4.29 -10.20 17.78
C ALA A 213 -3.72 -9.15 18.74
N LYS A 214 -3.78 -7.87 18.32
CA LYS A 214 -3.50 -6.73 19.21
C LYS A 214 -4.71 -6.34 20.07
N GLN A 215 -5.91 -6.53 19.51
CA GLN A 215 -7.17 -6.22 20.15
C GLN A 215 -8.23 -7.20 19.63
N VAL A 216 -9.17 -7.57 20.50
CA VAL A 216 -10.35 -8.37 20.16
C VAL A 216 -11.55 -7.68 20.78
N ASP A 217 -12.49 -7.24 19.95
CA ASP A 217 -13.74 -6.63 20.40
C ASP A 217 -14.86 -7.67 20.33
N LEU A 218 -15.55 -7.90 21.46
CA LEU A 218 -16.75 -8.72 21.51
C LEU A 218 -17.97 -7.80 21.48
N LEU A 219 -18.72 -7.85 20.38
CA LEU A 219 -19.94 -7.06 20.19
C LEU A 219 -21.16 -7.94 20.49
N ILE A 220 -21.96 -7.52 21.46
CA ILE A 220 -23.18 -8.23 21.88
C ILE A 220 -24.39 -7.43 21.41
N TYR A 221 -25.27 -8.08 20.66
CA TYR A 221 -26.49 -7.47 20.12
C TYR A 221 -27.72 -8.16 20.73
N GLN A 222 -28.71 -7.37 21.13
CA GLN A 222 -30.03 -7.91 21.47
C GLN A 222 -30.81 -8.17 20.18
N SER A 223 -31.33 -9.39 20.02
CA SER A 223 -32.30 -9.69 18.97
C SER A 223 -33.58 -8.88 19.24
N SER A 224 -34.09 -8.19 18.22
CA SER A 224 -35.37 -7.46 18.30
C SER A 224 -36.59 -8.36 18.08
N GLU A 225 -36.48 -9.65 18.43
CA GLU A 225 -37.59 -10.61 18.38
C GLU A 225 -37.53 -11.49 19.63
N GLY A 226 -38.55 -11.35 20.50
CA GLY A 226 -38.86 -12.26 21.62
C GLY A 226 -38.93 -11.61 22.98
#